data_AF-A0A1V4XNW3-F1
#
_entry.id   AF-A0A1V4XNW3-F1
#
_cell.length_a   1.000
_cell.length_b   1.000
_cell.length_c   1.000
_cell.angle_alpha   90.00
_cell.angle_beta   90.00
_cell.angle_gamma   90.00
#
_symmetry.space_group_name_H-M   'P 1'
#
loop_
_entity.id
_entity.type
_entity.pdbx_description
1 polymer ?
#
loop_
_entity_poly.entity_id
_entity_poly.type
_entity_poly.pdbx_seq_one_letter_code
_entity_poly.pdbx_strand_id
1 'polypeptide(L)'
;MTLLKKTPVRGDSIELDFFMFPGTIGKPSQRPAVAYVLLAVHRKSGMPLFADLLPVEESLEHVFGRIPHALLARLATVPMRPKEIRVQNYFLVNLLEPVLKELGTKIVHQSPLKTLRAAKSSLMGML
;
A
#
# COMPACT_ATOMS: atom_id res chain seq x y z
N MET A 1 10.81 13.89 -1.01
CA MET A 1 11.41 13.10 0.10
C MET A 1 11.83 13.95 1.31
N THR A 2 12.27 15.20 1.13
CA THR A 2 12.80 16.04 2.23
C THR A 2 11.81 16.30 3.38
N LEU A 3 10.52 16.40 3.10
CA LEU A 3 9.48 16.60 4.13
C LEU A 3 9.29 15.34 5.00
N LEU A 4 9.19 14.17 4.38
CA LEU A 4 9.05 12.89 5.07
C LEU A 4 10.20 12.57 6.03
N LYS A 5 11.44 12.83 5.60
CA LYS A 5 12.62 12.62 6.45
C LYS A 5 12.64 13.55 7.67
N LYS A 6 12.00 14.73 7.59
CA LYS A 6 11.86 15.70 8.69
C LYS A 6 10.69 15.41 9.64
N THR A 7 9.67 14.68 9.19
CA THR A 7 8.55 14.24 10.03
C THR A 7 9.04 13.35 11.16
N PRO A 8 8.74 13.60 12.45
CA PRO A 8 9.12 12.68 13.53
C PRO A 8 8.54 11.27 13.30
N VAL A 9 9.31 10.22 13.62
CA VAL A 9 8.76 8.86 13.59
C VAL A 9 7.69 8.77 14.70
N ARG A 10 6.40 8.78 14.32
CA ARG A 10 5.30 8.65 15.29
C ARG A 10 5.02 7.17 15.53
N GLY A 11 4.56 6.85 16.75
CA GLY A 11 4.40 5.48 17.28
C GLY A 11 3.46 4.54 16.52
N ASP A 12 2.83 5.02 15.46
CA ASP A 12 1.81 4.28 14.75
C ASP A 12 2.42 3.29 13.76
N SER A 13 1.69 2.20 13.57
CA SER A 13 2.04 1.11 12.65
C SER A 13 0.93 0.95 11.64
N ILE A 14 1.30 0.57 10.43
CA ILE A 14 0.36 0.35 9.34
C ILE A 14 0.45 -1.09 8.85
N GLU A 15 -0.69 -1.64 8.45
CA GLU A 15 -0.75 -2.89 7.69
C GLU A 15 -0.92 -2.53 6.21
N LEU A 16 -0.13 -3.17 5.34
CA LEU A 16 -0.07 -2.88 3.92
C LEU A 16 -0.16 -4.18 3.11
N ASP A 17 -0.92 -4.14 2.02
CA ASP A 17 -0.97 -5.21 1.02
C ASP A 17 -1.26 -4.65 -0.36
N PHE A 18 -0.98 -5.45 -1.38
CA PHE A 18 -1.41 -5.18 -2.74
C PHE A 18 -2.12 -6.41 -3.31
N PHE A 19 -3.20 -6.22 -4.04
CA PHE A 19 -4.00 -7.32 -4.58
C PHE A 19 -4.73 -6.90 -5.85
N MET A 20 -5.09 -7.86 -6.70
CA MET A 20 -5.83 -7.58 -7.93
C MET A 20 -7.21 -6.99 -7.60
N PHE A 21 -7.56 -5.90 -8.27
CA PHE A 21 -8.90 -5.31 -8.19
C PHE A 21 -9.91 -6.29 -8.84
N PRO A 22 -10.98 -6.70 -8.15
CA PRO A 22 -11.89 -7.73 -8.65
C PRO A 22 -12.94 -7.21 -9.65
N GLY A 23 -12.75 -6.01 -10.21
CA GLY A 23 -13.66 -5.39 -11.18
C GLY A 23 -12.99 -5.08 -12.51
N THR A 24 -13.80 -4.73 -13.49
CA THR A 24 -13.31 -4.21 -14.78
C THR A 24 -12.96 -2.73 -14.63
N ILE A 25 -11.85 -2.33 -15.24
CA ILE A 25 -11.47 -0.93 -15.36
C ILE A 25 -11.30 -0.58 -16.84
N GLY A 26 -11.63 0.66 -17.20
CA GLY A 26 -11.54 1.14 -18.57
C GLY A 26 -12.80 1.86 -19.04
N LYS A 27 -12.72 2.46 -20.23
CA LYS A 27 -13.87 3.13 -20.83
C LYS A 27 -14.82 2.13 -21.48
N PRO A 28 -16.13 2.46 -21.60
CA PRO A 28 -17.04 1.71 -22.45
C PRO A 28 -16.44 1.50 -23.84
N SER A 29 -16.58 0.28 -24.38
CA SER A 29 -16.07 -0.12 -25.70
C SER A 29 -14.54 -0.23 -25.84
N GLN A 30 -13.77 -0.14 -24.75
CA GLN A 30 -12.35 -0.52 -24.72
C GLN A 30 -12.15 -1.90 -24.09
N ARG A 31 -11.03 -2.57 -24.42
CA ARG A 31 -10.64 -3.80 -23.73
C ARG A 31 -10.48 -3.51 -22.24
N PRO A 32 -11.16 -4.24 -21.33
CA PRO A 32 -10.99 -4.06 -19.90
C PRO A 32 -9.53 -4.21 -19.52
N ALA A 33 -9.02 -3.24 -18.76
CA ALA A 33 -7.71 -3.31 -18.16
C ALA A 33 -7.78 -4.07 -16.83
N VAL A 34 -6.63 -4.56 -16.39
CA VAL A 34 -6.46 -5.14 -15.05
C VAL A 34 -5.83 -4.08 -14.15
N ALA A 35 -6.21 -4.04 -12.88
CA ALA A 35 -5.55 -3.19 -11.90
C ALA A 35 -5.23 -3.95 -10.62
N TYR A 36 -4.27 -3.40 -9.88
CA TYR A 36 -4.02 -3.77 -8.49
C TYR A 36 -4.47 -2.64 -7.57
N VAL A 37 -4.88 -2.99 -6.37
CA VAL A 37 -5.13 -2.06 -5.27
C VAL A 37 -3.95 -2.13 -4.32
N LEU A 38 -3.32 -0.99 -4.01
CA LEU A 38 -2.41 -0.83 -2.90
C LEU A 38 -3.21 -0.27 -1.71
N LEU A 39 -3.39 -1.08 -0.67
CA LEU A 39 -4.21 -0.74 0.49
C LEU A 39 -3.33 -0.62 1.74
N ALA A 40 -3.39 0.53 2.40
CA ALA A 40 -2.78 0.73 3.71
C ALA A 40 -3.84 1.06 4.76
N VAL A 41 -3.69 0.46 5.95
CA VAL A 41 -4.63 0.61 7.05
C VAL A 41 -3.88 0.93 8.33
N HIS A 42 -4.39 1.86 9.12
CA HIS A 42 -3.86 2.11 10.44
C HIS A 42 -4.15 0.93 11.37
N ARG A 43 -3.11 0.30 11.91
CA ARG A 43 -3.24 -0.99 12.60
C ARG A 43 -4.17 -0.96 13.81
N LYS A 44 -4.11 0.11 14.61
CA LYS A 44 -4.87 0.22 15.87
C LYS A 44 -6.33 0.59 15.66
N SER A 45 -6.63 1.50 14.73
CA SER A 45 -8.01 1.97 14.52
C SER A 45 -8.76 1.22 13.42
N GLY A 46 -8.05 0.49 12.55
CA GLY A 46 -8.65 -0.13 11.37
C GLY A 46 -9.06 0.85 10.26
N MET A 47 -8.73 2.13 10.42
CA MET A 47 -9.04 3.16 9.44
C MET A 47 -8.16 2.97 8.19
N PRO A 48 -8.75 2.83 6.98
CA PRO A 48 -8.01 2.89 5.73
C PRO A 48 -7.31 4.26 5.62
N LEU A 49 -6.01 4.23 5.34
CA LEU A 49 -5.23 5.44 5.11
C LEU A 49 -5.30 5.86 3.65
N PHE A 50 -5.20 4.88 2.76
CA PHE A 50 -5.38 5.04 1.32
C PHE A 50 -5.65 3.69 0.67
N ALA A 51 -6.29 3.73 -0.51
CA ALA A 51 -6.51 2.61 -1.40
C ALA A 51 -6.24 3.09 -2.83
N ASP A 52 -5.04 2.83 -3.34
CA ASP A 52 -4.61 3.30 -4.65
C ASP A 52 -4.86 2.23 -5.72
N LEU A 53 -5.60 2.61 -6.75
CA LEU A 53 -5.76 1.77 -7.94
C LEU A 53 -4.56 1.97 -8.87
N LEU A 54 -3.91 0.86 -9.23
CA LEU A 54 -2.70 0.80 -10.05
C LEU A 54 -3.01 -0.01 -11.32
N PRO A 55 -3.44 0.65 -12.42
CA PRO A 55 -3.72 -0.01 -13.69
C PRO A 55 -2.48 -0.69 -14.28
N VAL A 56 -2.63 -1.91 -14.79
CA VAL A 56 -1.57 -2.61 -15.54
C VAL A 56 -1.60 -2.07 -16.98
N GLU A 57 -0.73 -1.10 -17.27
CA GLU A 57 -0.64 -0.48 -18.60
C GLU A 57 0.29 -1.25 -19.54
N GLU A 58 1.49 -1.60 -19.08
CA GLU A 58 2.51 -2.30 -19.87
C GLU A 58 2.78 -3.71 -19.33
N SER A 59 3.14 -3.81 -18.05
CA SER A 59 3.47 -5.09 -17.40
C SER A 59 3.26 -5.05 -15.89
N LEU A 60 3.32 -6.21 -15.24
CA LEU A 60 3.23 -6.32 -13.78
C LEU A 60 4.46 -5.70 -13.09
N GLU A 61 5.64 -5.84 -13.70
CA GLU A 61 6.90 -5.26 -13.22
C GLU A 61 6.80 -3.74 -13.13
N HIS A 62 6.15 -3.09 -14.11
CA HIS A 62 5.86 -1.66 -14.07
C HIS A 62 4.92 -1.30 -12.92
N VAL A 63 3.92 -2.12 -12.61
CA VAL A 63 3.08 -1.91 -11.41
C VAL A 63 3.93 -2.00 -10.15
N PHE A 64 4.77 -3.03 -10.03
CA PHE A 64 5.63 -3.22 -8.86
C PHE A 64 6.62 -2.08 -8.67
N GLY A 65 7.22 -1.56 -9.75
CA GLY A 65 8.09 -0.39 -9.70
C GLY A 65 7.40 0.88 -9.19
N ARG A 66 6.08 1.00 -9.38
CA ARG A 66 5.29 2.15 -8.89
C ARG A 66 4.90 2.04 -7.41
N ILE A 67 4.87 0.85 -6.82
CA ILE A 67 4.41 0.64 -5.43
C ILE A 67 5.25 1.44 -4.42
N PRO A 68 6.59 1.41 -4.41
CA PRO A 68 7.40 2.21 -3.49
C PRO A 68 7.12 3.70 -3.63
N HIS A 69 6.98 4.19 -4.87
CA HIS A 69 6.69 5.60 -5.13
C HIS A 69 5.30 6.00 -4.63
N ALA A 70 4.27 5.21 -4.92
CA ALA A 70 2.91 5.44 -4.46
C ALA A 70 2.83 5.48 -2.92
N LEU A 71 3.47 4.52 -2.25
CA LEU A 71 3.55 4.49 -0.78
C LEU A 71 4.18 5.78 -0.23
N LEU A 72 5.35 6.17 -0.73
CA LEU A 72 6.04 7.37 -0.25
C LEU A 72 5.25 8.65 -0.55
N ALA A 73 4.62 8.75 -1.73
CA ALA A 73 3.77 9.87 -2.06
C ALA A 73 2.60 9.99 -1.07
N ARG A 74 1.90 8.88 -0.78
CA ARG A 74 0.79 8.88 0.19
C ARG A 74 1.24 9.23 1.60
N LEU A 75 2.34 8.66 2.08
CA LEU A 75 2.92 9.02 3.38
C LEU A 75 3.34 10.50 3.45
N ALA A 76 3.70 11.11 2.32
CA ALA A 76 4.02 12.53 2.27
C ALA A 76 2.77 13.44 2.30
N THR A 77 1.65 13.01 1.72
CA THR A 77 0.40 13.80 1.69
C THR A 77 -0.19 14.03 3.07
N VAL A 78 -0.17 13.00 3.91
CA VAL A 78 -0.46 13.09 5.34
C VAL A 78 0.87 12.85 6.01
N PRO A 79 1.67 13.89 6.34
CA PRO A 79 3.09 13.78 6.70
C PRO A 79 3.28 12.85 7.90
N MET A 80 3.36 11.56 7.60
CA MET A 80 3.29 10.45 8.54
C MET A 80 4.48 9.56 8.24
N ARG A 81 5.27 9.32 9.27
CA ARG A 81 6.41 8.41 9.22
C ARG A 81 6.14 7.28 10.22
N PRO A 82 5.61 6.14 9.77
CA PRO A 82 5.28 5.04 10.67
C PRO A 82 6.57 4.42 11.22
N LYS A 83 6.53 3.93 12.47
CA LYS A 83 7.65 3.14 13.02
C LYS A 83 7.78 1.79 12.30
N GLU A 84 6.65 1.23 11.89
CA GLU A 84 6.57 -0.12 11.34
C GLU A 84 5.49 -0.24 10.28
N ILE A 85 5.83 -0.92 9.19
CA ILE A 85 4.90 -1.38 8.14
C ILE A 85 4.87 -2.91 8.20
N ARG A 86 3.69 -3.48 8.38
CA ARG A 86 3.47 -4.93 8.39
C ARG A 86 2.89 -5.37 7.06
N VAL A 87 3.48 -6.39 6.46
CA VAL A 87 3.06 -6.95 5.17
C VAL A 87 2.89 -8.45 5.29
N GLN A 88 1.91 -9.01 4.59
CA GLN A 88 1.68 -10.46 4.55
C GLN A 88 2.46 -11.16 3.45
N ASN A 89 2.91 -10.42 2.43
CA ASN A 89 3.60 -10.95 1.27
C ASN A 89 5.10 -10.66 1.40
N TYR A 90 5.94 -11.70 1.38
CA TYR A 90 7.39 -11.54 1.44
C TYR A 90 7.95 -10.73 0.25
N PHE A 91 7.29 -10.75 -0.90
CA PHE A 91 7.62 -9.89 -2.03
C PHE A 91 7.60 -8.40 -1.66
N LEU A 92 6.63 -7.97 -0.85
CA LEU A 92 6.55 -6.57 -0.40
C LEU A 92 7.70 -6.21 0.55
N VAL A 93 8.23 -7.18 1.32
CA VAL A 93 9.42 -6.94 2.16
C VAL A 93 10.58 -6.53 1.26
N ASN A 94 10.90 -7.37 0.27
CA ASN A 94 12.01 -7.13 -0.65
C ASN A 94 11.82 -5.86 -1.47
N LEU A 95 10.58 -5.60 -1.92
CA LEU A 95 10.26 -4.43 -2.75
C LEU A 95 10.39 -3.11 -1.97
N LEU A 96 10.02 -3.09 -0.69
CA LEU A 96 9.90 -1.85 0.08
C LEU A 96 11.06 -1.61 1.06
N GLU A 97 11.79 -2.66 1.47
CA GLU A 97 12.89 -2.52 2.43
C GLU A 97 13.92 -1.44 2.04
N PRO A 98 14.38 -1.33 0.77
CA PRO A 98 15.36 -0.31 0.39
C PRO A 98 14.89 1.11 0.72
N VAL A 99 13.64 1.44 0.38
CA VAL A 99 13.09 2.80 0.58
C VAL A 99 12.69 3.06 2.03
N LEU A 100 12.26 2.02 2.76
CA LEU A 100 11.83 2.16 4.16
C LEU A 100 13.00 2.25 5.12
N LYS A 101 14.12 1.57 4.82
CA LYS A 101 15.38 1.69 5.56
C LYS A 101 15.86 3.14 5.58
N GLU A 102 15.82 3.83 4.44
CA GLU A 102 16.15 5.25 4.36
C GLU A 102 15.21 6.16 5.17
N LEU A 103 13.96 5.74 5.36
CA LEU A 103 12.98 6.47 6.14
C LEU A 103 13.14 6.23 7.65
N GLY A 104 13.90 5.21 8.06
CA GLY A 104 13.95 4.75 9.45
C GLY A 104 12.67 4.01 9.85
N THR A 105 11.95 3.45 8.88
CA THR A 105 10.72 2.67 9.08
C THR A 105 11.06 1.19 8.96
N LYS A 106 10.66 0.39 9.96
CA LYS A 106 10.84 -1.06 9.93
C LYS A 106 9.78 -1.70 9.02
N ILE A 107 10.16 -2.67 8.20
CA ILE A 107 9.21 -3.55 7.51
C ILE A 107 9.21 -4.93 8.18
N VAL A 108 8.02 -5.50 8.40
CA VAL A 108 7.86 -6.79 9.08
C VAL A 108 6.93 -7.68 8.28
N HIS A 109 7.39 -8.87 7.95
CA HIS A 109 6.52 -9.92 7.47
C HIS A 109 5.67 -10.47 8.63
N GLN A 110 4.34 -10.41 8.49
CA GLN A 110 3.41 -10.98 9.44
C GLN A 110 2.17 -11.52 8.73
N SER A 111 1.78 -12.74 9.09
CA SER A 111 0.50 -13.33 8.71
C SER A 111 -0.15 -13.98 9.93
N PRO A 112 -1.46 -13.76 10.19
CA PRO A 112 -2.38 -12.93 9.41
C PRO A 112 -2.31 -11.44 9.78
N LEU A 113 -2.67 -10.58 8.81
CA LEU A 113 -2.97 -9.15 9.01
C LEU A 113 -4.48 -8.96 9.20
N LYS A 114 -4.95 -9.09 10.45
CA LYS A 114 -6.40 -9.13 10.75
C LYS A 114 -7.10 -7.83 10.39
N THR A 115 -6.48 -6.68 10.68
CA THR A 115 -7.08 -5.36 10.48
C THR A 115 -7.19 -5.04 9.00
N LEU A 116 -6.12 -5.29 8.24
CA LEU A 116 -6.11 -5.20 6.78
C LEU A 116 -7.13 -6.14 6.14
N ARG A 117 -7.24 -7.39 6.61
CA ARG A 117 -8.22 -8.34 6.09
C ARG A 117 -9.65 -7.82 6.23
N ALA A 118 -10.00 -7.29 7.41
CA ALA A 118 -11.31 -6.70 7.64
C ALA A 118 -11.57 -5.52 6.68
N ALA A 119 -10.62 -4.59 6.56
CA ALA A 119 -10.73 -3.45 5.66
C ALA A 119 -10.85 -3.87 4.19
N LYS A 120 -10.09 -4.89 3.76
CA LYS A 120 -10.18 -5.46 2.42
C LYS A 120 -11.55 -6.08 2.17
N SER A 121 -12.06 -6.90 3.09
CA SER A 121 -13.41 -7.48 2.97
C SER A 121 -14.48 -6.40 2.86
N SER A 122 -14.41 -5.34 3.68
CA SER A 122 -15.34 -4.21 3.59
C SER A 122 -15.24 -3.48 2.25
N LEU A 123 -14.01 -3.21 1.76
CA LEU A 123 -13.79 -2.59 0.46
C LEU A 123 -14.36 -3.43 -0.69
N MET A 124 -14.17 -4.75 -0.66
CA MET A 124 -14.67 -5.65 -1.70
C MET A 124 -16.19 -5.84 -1.63
N GLY A 125 -16.81 -5.76 -0.46
CA GLY A 125 -18.27 -5.82 -0.33
C GLY A 125 -19.02 -4.58 -0.82
N MET A 126 -18.30 -3.48 -1.11
CA MET A 126 -18.86 -2.23 -1.65
C MET A 126 -18.74 -2.13 -3.18
N LEU A 127 -17.94 -2.99 -3.80
CA LEU A 127 -17.72 -3.05 -5.25
C LEU A 127 -18.68 -4.05 -5.90
#